data_AF-A0A0W7TNC2-F1
#
_entry.id   AF-A0A0W7TNC2-F1
#
_cell.length_a   1.000
_cell.length_b   1.000
_cell.length_c   1.000
_cell.angle_alpha   90.00
_cell.angle_beta   90.00
_cell.angle_gamma   90.00
#
_symmetry.space_group_name_H-M   'P 1'
#
loop_
_entity.id
_entity.type
_entity.pdbx_description
1 polymer ?
#
loop_
_entity_poly.entity_id
_entity_poly.type
_entity_poly.pdbx_seq_one_letter_code
_entity_poly.pdbx_strand_id
1 'polypeptide(L)'
;MMLGDAKSEVLKLLDETKPRVDLTWKLDRFFDMGQKEVALYYPIWREKMYTAEDEKTLPQDCYKPRYVIVDGIAHPYTKYSQLPDAFTLRYEAYPADIPDNAPDETEFDLPDEAVLAVILFVAAQTQSMEYDQRFFQSFYAQYQGKLSNLSGMTDGPTAVVMGGCNV
;
A
#
# COMPACT_ATOMS: atom_id res chain seq x y z
N MET A 1 0.48 -3.23 10.75
CA MET A 1 1.07 -2.23 11.68
C MET A 1 0.09 -1.08 11.84
N MET A 2 0.02 -0.44 13.02
CA MET A 2 -0.84 0.74 13.25
C MET A 2 -0.11 2.05 12.91
N LEU A 3 -0.86 3.07 12.50
CA LEU A 3 -0.34 4.40 12.12
C LEU A 3 0.44 5.07 13.26
N GLY A 4 -0.05 4.97 14.50
CA GLY A 4 0.63 5.54 15.68
C GLY A 4 2.02 4.94 15.92
N ASP A 5 2.15 3.61 15.74
CA ASP A 5 3.44 2.93 15.86
C ASP A 5 4.41 3.42 14.78
N ALA A 6 3.94 3.53 13.54
CA ALA A 6 4.76 4.02 12.44
C ALA A 6 5.18 5.48 12.63
N LYS A 7 4.28 6.36 13.12
CA LYS A 7 4.61 7.74 13.51
C LYS A 7 5.70 7.75 14.57
N SER A 8 5.59 6.92 15.60
CA SER A 8 6.60 6.81 16.66
C SER A 8 7.97 6.41 16.09
N GLU A 9 8.02 5.43 15.19
CA GLU A 9 9.26 5.00 14.54
C GLU A 9 9.89 6.11 13.67
N VAL A 10 9.08 6.88 12.92
CA VAL A 10 9.59 8.04 12.20
C VAL A 10 10.18 9.06 13.16
N LEU A 11 9.47 9.41 14.24
CA LEU A 11 9.98 10.40 15.21
C LEU A 11 11.30 9.96 15.85
N LYS A 12 11.47 8.65 16.14
CA LYS A 12 12.76 8.10 16.61
C LYS A 12 13.87 8.27 15.59
N LEU A 13 13.61 8.04 14.31
CA LEU A 13 14.60 8.27 13.24
C LEU A 13 14.98 9.74 13.12
N LEU A 14 14.06 10.65 13.44
CA LEU A 14 14.26 12.09 13.29
C LEU A 14 14.95 12.76 14.49
N ASP A 15 15.15 12.08 15.61
CA ASP A 15 15.65 12.66 16.87
C ASP A 15 16.96 13.45 16.69
N GLU A 16 17.85 12.98 15.80
CA GLU A 16 19.14 13.62 15.55
C GLU A 16 19.15 14.60 14.35
N THR A 17 18.05 14.70 13.59
CA THR A 17 18.05 15.37 12.28
C THR A 17 18.02 16.90 12.38
N LYS A 18 17.43 17.45 13.45
CA LYS A 18 17.33 18.89 13.77
C LYS A 18 17.03 19.76 12.52
N PRO A 19 15.92 19.50 11.81
CA PRO A 19 15.61 20.21 10.58
C PRO A 19 15.31 21.69 10.85
N ARG A 20 15.59 22.55 9.88
CA ARG A 20 15.19 23.96 9.91
C ARG A 20 13.70 24.13 9.70
N VAL A 21 13.09 23.27 8.90
CA VAL A 21 11.65 23.26 8.65
C VAL A 21 11.06 21.99 9.24
N ASP A 22 10.25 22.14 10.28
CA ASP A 22 9.52 21.01 10.85
C ASP A 22 8.34 20.63 9.93
N LEU A 23 8.42 19.44 9.34
CA LEU A 23 7.40 18.86 8.49
C LEU A 23 6.63 17.72 9.18
N THR A 24 6.84 17.47 10.48
CA THR A 24 6.17 16.40 11.23
C THR A 24 4.65 16.58 11.31
N TRP A 25 4.15 17.81 11.16
CA TRP A 25 2.71 18.07 11.03
C TRP A 25 2.10 17.50 9.74
N LYS A 26 2.91 17.09 8.75
CA LYS A 26 2.47 16.45 7.50
C LYS A 26 2.57 14.92 7.51
N LEU A 27 2.84 14.30 8.66
CA LEU A 27 3.13 12.87 8.71
C LEU A 27 2.01 12.03 8.08
N ASP A 28 0.74 12.29 8.37
CA ASP A 28 -0.38 11.53 7.79
C ASP A 28 -0.37 11.53 6.27
N ARG A 29 -0.16 12.71 5.67
CA ARG A 29 -0.03 12.86 4.22
C ARG A 29 1.19 12.13 3.65
N PHE A 30 2.32 12.15 4.36
CA PHE A 30 3.48 11.39 3.92
C PHE A 30 3.28 9.88 4.05
N PHE A 31 2.55 9.40 5.07
CA PHE A 31 2.18 8.00 5.22
C PHE A 31 1.21 7.56 4.13
N ASP A 32 0.21 8.37 3.78
CA ASP A 32 -0.70 8.13 2.66
C ASP A 32 0.09 7.97 1.34
N MET A 33 0.96 8.93 1.06
CA MET A 33 1.84 8.90 -0.12
C MET A 33 2.77 7.68 -0.10
N GLY A 34 3.40 7.40 1.03
CA GLY A 34 4.36 6.31 1.17
C GLY A 34 3.71 4.93 1.02
N GLN A 35 2.52 4.73 1.57
CA GLN A 35 1.75 3.49 1.39
C GLN A 35 1.42 3.26 -0.09
N LYS A 36 0.92 4.31 -0.78
CA LYS A 36 0.62 4.24 -2.21
C LYS A 36 1.86 3.97 -3.06
N GLU A 37 2.97 4.63 -2.75
CA GLU A 37 4.25 4.45 -3.44
C GLU A 37 4.77 3.01 -3.27
N VAL A 38 4.80 2.49 -2.04
CA VAL A 38 5.29 1.13 -1.76
C VAL A 38 4.39 0.08 -2.41
N ALA A 39 3.07 0.29 -2.44
CA ALA A 39 2.12 -0.63 -3.07
C ALA A 39 2.36 -0.80 -4.58
N LEU A 40 3.02 0.14 -5.26
CA LEU A 40 3.40 -0.02 -6.68
C LEU A 40 4.44 -1.12 -6.90
N TYR A 41 5.28 -1.37 -5.89
CA TYR A 41 6.39 -2.33 -5.96
C TYR A 41 6.10 -3.61 -5.17
N TYR A 42 5.21 -3.53 -4.18
CA TYR A 42 4.76 -4.65 -3.38
C TYR A 42 3.23 -4.64 -3.29
N PRO A 43 2.55 -5.21 -4.31
CA PRO A 43 1.11 -5.07 -4.46
C PRO A 43 0.31 -5.72 -3.34
N ILE A 44 -0.80 -5.06 -2.98
CA ILE A 44 -1.82 -5.62 -2.09
C ILE A 44 -2.72 -6.52 -2.94
N TRP A 45 -2.69 -7.82 -2.68
CA TRP A 45 -3.53 -8.77 -3.40
C TRP A 45 -4.90 -8.89 -2.74
N ARG A 46 -5.95 -8.76 -3.53
CA ARG A 46 -7.32 -9.00 -3.11
C ARG A 46 -8.03 -9.99 -4.00
N GLU A 47 -8.94 -10.75 -3.41
CA GLU A 47 -9.82 -11.67 -4.12
C GLU A 47 -11.29 -11.30 -3.90
N LYS A 48 -12.06 -11.21 -4.99
CA LYS A 48 -13.52 -11.04 -4.93
C LYS A 48 -14.21 -12.17 -5.69
N MET A 49 -15.11 -12.86 -5.01
CA MET A 49 -15.95 -13.87 -5.63
C MET A 49 -17.14 -13.22 -6.35
N TYR A 50 -17.44 -13.69 -7.56
CA TYR A 50 -18.61 -13.34 -8.35
C TYR A 50 -19.44 -14.61 -8.57
N THR A 51 -20.74 -14.47 -8.33
CA THR A 51 -21.78 -15.45 -8.63
C THR A 51 -22.43 -15.12 -9.98
N ALA A 52 -23.26 -16.04 -10.50
CA ALA A 52 -23.95 -15.86 -11.77
C ALA A 52 -24.89 -14.66 -11.82
N GLU A 53 -25.35 -14.18 -10.66
CA GLU A 53 -26.28 -13.06 -10.52
C GLU A 53 -25.57 -11.72 -10.35
N ASP A 54 -24.28 -11.73 -10.04
CA ASP A 54 -23.52 -10.52 -9.77
C ASP A 54 -23.27 -9.72 -11.05
N GLU A 55 -23.40 -8.40 -10.94
CA GLU A 55 -22.90 -7.51 -11.98
C GLU A 55 -21.37 -7.63 -12.05
N LYS A 56 -20.84 -8.03 -13.22
CA LYS A 56 -19.41 -8.31 -13.44
C LYS A 56 -18.58 -7.02 -13.59
N THR A 57 -18.75 -6.08 -12.66
CA THR A 57 -17.99 -4.82 -12.57
C THR A 57 -16.75 -5.03 -11.72
N LEU A 58 -15.65 -4.34 -12.05
CA LEU A 58 -14.44 -4.39 -11.23
C LEU A 58 -14.68 -3.74 -9.85
N PRO A 59 -14.05 -4.25 -8.78
CA PRO A 59 -14.07 -3.60 -7.47
C PRO A 59 -13.59 -2.14 -7.55
N GLN A 60 -14.12 -1.26 -6.70
CA GLN A 60 -13.76 0.16 -6.71
C GLN A 60 -12.28 0.39 -6.40
N ASP A 61 -11.71 -0.45 -5.52
CA ASP A 61 -10.30 -0.43 -5.14
C ASP A 61 -9.41 -1.21 -6.12
N CYS A 62 -9.94 -1.74 -7.23
CA CYS A 62 -9.15 -2.51 -8.17
C CYS A 62 -8.19 -1.60 -8.96
N TYR A 63 -6.91 -1.62 -8.59
CA TYR A 63 -5.84 -1.00 -9.37
C TYR A 63 -5.60 -1.75 -10.67
N LYS A 64 -5.47 -3.08 -10.58
CA LYS A 64 -5.18 -3.92 -11.74
C LYS A 64 -5.76 -5.32 -11.59
N PRO A 65 -6.71 -5.73 -12.45
CA PRO A 65 -7.18 -7.11 -12.47
C PRO A 65 -6.07 -8.01 -13.04
N ARG A 66 -5.87 -9.20 -12.44
CA ARG A 66 -4.75 -10.08 -12.81
C ARG A 66 -5.21 -11.46 -13.22
N TYR A 67 -6.07 -12.09 -12.43
CA TYR A 67 -6.53 -13.44 -12.70
C TYR A 67 -8.03 -13.62 -12.46
N VAL A 68 -8.63 -14.44 -13.30
CA VAL A 68 -9.96 -15.03 -13.12
C VAL A 68 -9.72 -16.47 -12.71
N ILE A 69 -10.18 -16.85 -11.53
CA ILE A 69 -10.02 -18.19 -10.97
C ILE A 69 -11.35 -18.92 -11.11
N VAL A 70 -11.34 -20.06 -11.79
CA VAL A 70 -12.50 -20.94 -12.00
C VAL A 70 -12.09 -22.34 -11.59
N ASP A 71 -12.86 -22.99 -10.72
CA ASP A 71 -12.59 -24.34 -10.22
C ASP A 71 -11.14 -24.53 -9.70
N GLY A 72 -10.58 -23.47 -9.08
CA GLY A 72 -9.22 -23.43 -8.56
C GLY A 72 -8.12 -23.19 -9.60
N ILE A 73 -8.46 -23.00 -10.87
CA ILE A 73 -7.51 -22.73 -11.96
C ILE A 73 -7.48 -21.24 -12.26
N ALA A 74 -6.30 -20.62 -12.14
CA ALA A 74 -6.09 -19.21 -12.43
C ALA A 74 -5.83 -18.97 -13.93
N HIS A 75 -6.67 -18.15 -14.55
CA HIS A 75 -6.52 -17.68 -15.92
C HIS A 75 -6.21 -16.18 -15.93
N PRO A 76 -5.29 -15.67 -16.77
CA PRO A 76 -5.05 -14.24 -16.88
C PRO A 76 -6.34 -13.47 -17.21
N TYR A 77 -6.58 -12.36 -16.52
CA TYR A 77 -7.71 -11.49 -16.80
C TYR A 77 -7.55 -10.76 -18.14
N THR A 78 -8.59 -10.80 -18.97
CA THR A 78 -8.65 -10.12 -20.27
C THR A 78 -9.98 -9.37 -20.40
N LYS A 79 -9.92 -8.03 -20.52
CA LYS A 79 -11.11 -7.15 -20.58
C LYS A 79 -12.09 -7.51 -21.73
N TYR A 80 -11.59 -8.13 -22.79
CA TYR A 80 -12.37 -8.46 -23.99
C TYR A 80 -12.85 -9.91 -24.04
N SER A 81 -12.51 -10.72 -23.03
CA SER A 81 -13.01 -12.10 -22.95
C SER A 81 -14.36 -12.12 -22.26
N GLN A 82 -15.22 -13.03 -22.72
CA GLN A 82 -16.44 -13.35 -22.00
C GLN A 82 -16.06 -13.98 -20.65
N LEU A 83 -16.37 -13.27 -19.56
CA LEU A 83 -16.13 -13.77 -18.22
C LEU A 83 -17.11 -14.93 -17.90
N PRO A 84 -16.65 -15.98 -17.20
CA PRO A 84 -17.50 -17.05 -16.70
C PRO A 84 -18.67 -16.52 -15.86
N ASP A 85 -19.72 -17.33 -15.68
CA ASP A 85 -20.87 -16.93 -14.87
C ASP A 85 -20.51 -16.79 -13.39
N ALA A 86 -19.75 -17.75 -12.84
CA ALA A 86 -19.17 -17.64 -11.50
C ALA A 86 -17.64 -17.76 -11.58
N PHE A 87 -16.93 -16.90 -10.85
CA PHE A 87 -15.47 -16.88 -10.81
C PHE A 87 -14.98 -16.09 -9.60
N THR A 88 -13.71 -16.27 -9.24
CA THR A 88 -13.02 -15.37 -8.30
C THR A 88 -12.06 -14.47 -9.06
N LEU A 89 -12.20 -13.15 -8.92
CA LEU A 89 -11.24 -12.19 -9.44
C LEU A 89 -10.13 -12.01 -8.42
N ARG A 90 -8.88 -12.31 -8.80
CA ARG A 90 -7.69 -11.91 -8.06
C ARG A 90 -7.07 -10.67 -8.71
N TYR A 91 -6.86 -9.62 -7.92
CA TYR A 91 -6.44 -8.31 -8.41
C TYR A 91 -5.46 -7.63 -7.45
N GLU A 92 -4.68 -6.69 -7.99
CA GLU A 92 -3.89 -5.75 -7.22
C GLU A 92 -4.82 -4.60 -6.81
N ALA A 93 -4.89 -4.29 -5.52
CA ALA A 93 -5.76 -3.26 -4.98
C ALA A 93 -5.00 -1.95 -4.71
N TYR A 94 -5.70 -0.83 -4.86
CA TYR A 94 -5.26 0.42 -4.26
C TYR A 94 -5.35 0.30 -2.74
N PRO A 95 -4.33 0.74 -1.99
CA PRO A 95 -4.48 0.91 -0.56
C PRO A 95 -5.53 1.98 -0.25
N ALA A 96 -6.19 1.84 0.90
CA ALA A 96 -7.07 2.86 1.45
C ALA A 96 -6.31 4.16 1.73
N ASP A 97 -7.02 5.28 1.61
CA ASP A 97 -6.48 6.59 1.93
C ASP A 97 -6.23 6.74 3.43
N ILE A 98 -5.12 7.37 3.79
CA ILE A 98 -4.87 7.85 5.16
C ILE A 98 -5.20 9.35 5.20
N PRO A 99 -6.36 9.75 5.77
CA PRO A 99 -6.74 11.16 5.81
C PRO A 99 -5.88 11.97 6.79
N ASP A 100 -5.88 13.29 6.63
CA ASP A 100 -5.28 14.19 7.61
C ASP A 100 -5.96 14.00 8.99
N ASN A 101 -5.17 13.89 10.06
CA ASN A 101 -5.61 13.58 11.42
C ASN A 101 -6.24 12.18 11.55
N ALA A 102 -5.79 11.21 10.74
CA ALA A 102 -6.17 9.82 10.90
C ALA A 102 -5.86 9.34 12.35
N PRO A 103 -6.77 8.58 12.99
CA PRO A 103 -6.53 7.98 14.30
C PRO A 103 -5.26 7.13 14.29
N ASP A 104 -4.56 7.08 15.42
CA ASP A 104 -3.34 6.29 15.54
C ASP A 104 -3.61 4.78 15.43
N GLU A 105 -4.85 4.35 15.68
CA GLU A 105 -5.35 2.99 15.48
C GLU A 105 -5.66 2.65 14.01
N THR A 106 -5.42 3.58 13.07
CA THR A 106 -5.57 3.30 11.63
C THR A 106 -4.56 2.23 11.22
N GLU A 107 -5.04 1.11 10.69
CA GLU A 107 -4.19 0.02 10.20
C GLU A 107 -3.73 0.29 8.76
N PHE A 108 -2.47 -0.01 8.47
CA PHE A 108 -1.97 -0.01 7.09
C PHE A 108 -2.49 -1.23 6.34
N ASP A 109 -2.83 -1.05 5.05
CA ASP A 109 -3.17 -2.18 4.15
C ASP A 109 -1.93 -3.00 3.76
N LEU A 110 -0.74 -2.43 3.94
CA LEU A 110 0.54 -3.10 3.69
C LEU A 110 0.94 -3.96 4.91
N PRO A 111 1.58 -5.13 4.68
CA PRO A 111 2.12 -5.90 5.79
C PRO A 111 3.32 -5.18 6.44
N ASP A 112 3.64 -5.56 7.67
CA ASP A 112 4.60 -4.88 8.52
C ASP A 112 5.97 -4.70 7.84
N GLU A 113 6.47 -5.69 7.10
CA GLU A 113 7.73 -5.61 6.38
C GLU A 113 7.76 -4.52 5.30
N ALA A 114 6.61 -4.27 4.67
CA ALA A 114 6.44 -3.22 3.67
C ALA A 114 6.22 -1.85 4.33
N VAL A 115 5.56 -1.80 5.49
CA VAL A 115 5.42 -0.56 6.28
C VAL A 115 6.78 -0.02 6.73
N LEU A 116 7.78 -0.87 6.95
CA LEU A 116 9.16 -0.41 7.21
C LEU A 116 9.75 0.42 6.06
N ALA A 117 9.39 0.11 4.81
CA ALA A 117 9.79 0.93 3.67
C ALA A 117 9.04 2.28 3.66
N VAL A 118 7.75 2.27 4.01
CA VAL A 118 6.94 3.49 4.19
C VAL A 118 7.58 4.40 5.24
N ILE A 119 7.96 3.88 6.41
CA ILE A 119 8.60 4.66 7.50
C ILE A 119 9.86 5.38 7.00
N LEU A 120 10.74 4.68 6.27
CA LEU A 120 11.97 5.27 5.72
C LEU A 120 11.68 6.31 4.64
N PHE A 121 10.68 6.06 3.79
CA PHE A 121 10.21 7.03 2.82
C PHE A 121 9.71 8.31 3.52
N VAL A 122 8.85 8.16 4.53
CA VAL A 122 8.31 9.28 5.30
C VAL A 122 9.42 10.06 6.00
N ALA A 123 10.36 9.36 6.66
CA ALA A 123 11.53 9.99 7.27
C ALA A 123 12.33 10.80 6.24
N ALA A 124 12.56 10.27 5.04
CA ALA A 124 13.18 11.02 3.95
C ALA A 124 12.34 12.26 3.57
N GLN A 125 11.03 12.11 3.35
CA GLN A 125 10.18 13.24 2.96
C GLN A 125 10.17 14.38 3.98
N THR A 126 10.27 14.08 5.28
CA THR A 126 10.39 15.12 6.31
C THR A 126 11.66 15.96 6.20
N GLN A 127 12.70 15.43 5.54
CA GLN A 127 13.99 16.10 5.33
C GLN A 127 14.14 16.69 3.91
N SER A 128 13.13 16.53 3.05
CA SER A 128 13.21 16.87 1.62
C SER A 128 13.49 18.36 1.34
N MET A 129 13.07 19.26 2.24
CA MET A 129 13.23 20.70 2.09
C MET A 129 14.52 21.27 2.72
N GLU A 130 15.34 20.43 3.36
CA GLU A 130 16.57 20.88 4.00
C GLU A 130 17.65 21.22 2.98
N TYR A 131 18.49 22.21 3.28
CA TYR A 131 19.66 22.46 2.42
C TYR A 131 20.69 21.33 2.53
N ASP A 132 20.91 20.83 3.75
CA ASP A 132 21.75 19.66 3.99
C ASP A 132 20.96 18.38 3.75
N GLN A 133 21.20 17.78 2.58
CA GLN A 133 20.48 16.61 2.12
C GLN A 133 21.04 15.28 2.67
N ARG A 134 22.00 15.29 3.60
CA ARG A 134 22.62 14.03 4.11
C ARG A 134 21.60 13.09 4.76
N PHE A 135 20.71 13.61 5.60
CA PHE A 135 19.67 12.79 6.23
C PHE A 135 18.64 12.30 5.20
N PHE A 136 18.19 13.17 4.30
CA PHE A 136 17.32 12.78 3.17
C PHE A 136 17.94 11.62 2.38
N GLN A 137 19.19 11.78 1.91
CA GLN A 137 19.87 10.78 1.09
C GLN A 137 20.08 9.47 1.85
N SER A 138 20.39 9.53 3.15
CA SER A 138 20.55 8.34 4.00
C SER A 138 19.24 7.55 4.12
N PHE A 139 18.14 8.21 4.50
CA PHE A 139 16.84 7.55 4.61
C PHE A 139 16.32 7.06 3.26
N TYR A 140 16.48 7.87 2.22
CA TYR A 140 16.05 7.50 0.88
C TYR A 140 16.83 6.30 0.32
N ALA A 141 18.14 6.21 0.57
CA ALA A 141 18.93 5.04 0.18
C ALA A 141 18.48 3.76 0.91
N GLN A 142 18.18 3.86 2.21
CA GLN A 142 17.64 2.72 2.96
C GLN A 142 16.24 2.31 2.47
N TYR A 143 15.39 3.30 2.14
CA TYR A 143 14.09 3.07 1.51
C TYR A 143 14.24 2.30 0.19
N GLN A 144 15.09 2.77 -0.72
CA GLN A 144 15.36 2.11 -2.00
C GLN A 144 15.89 0.69 -1.83
N GLY A 145 16.79 0.47 -0.86
CA GLY A 145 17.28 -0.86 -0.51
C GLY A 145 16.17 -1.80 -0.05
N LYS A 146 15.25 -1.34 0.81
CA LYS A 146 14.08 -2.14 1.21
C LYS A 146 13.13 -2.40 0.04
N LEU A 147 12.85 -1.40 -0.78
CA LEU A 147 11.95 -1.53 -1.93
C LEU A 147 12.48 -2.56 -2.95
N SER A 148 13.79 -2.57 -3.17
CA SER A 148 14.44 -3.59 -4.00
C SER A 148 14.28 -5.00 -3.44
N ASN A 149 14.29 -5.17 -2.11
CA ASN A 149 14.06 -6.48 -1.49
C ASN A 149 12.59 -6.91 -1.60
N LEU A 150 11.66 -5.98 -1.38
CA LEU A 150 10.22 -6.24 -1.48
C LEU A 150 9.79 -6.60 -2.90
N SER A 151 10.29 -5.89 -3.91
CA SER A 151 9.97 -6.17 -5.32
C SER A 151 10.46 -7.55 -5.80
N GLY A 152 11.40 -8.18 -5.09
CA GLY A 152 11.85 -9.55 -5.33
C GLY A 152 10.88 -10.63 -4.80
N MET A 153 9.87 -10.25 -4.02
CA MET A 153 8.86 -11.15 -3.44
C MET A 153 7.58 -11.08 -4.27
N THR A 154 7.35 -12.07 -5.13
CA THR A 154 6.29 -12.02 -6.17
C THR A 154 4.87 -12.28 -5.68
N ASP A 155 4.70 -12.91 -4.51
CA ASP A 155 3.40 -13.23 -3.92
C ASP A 155 3.25 -12.52 -2.57
N GLY A 156 2.91 -11.22 -2.62
CA GLY A 156 2.54 -10.46 -1.44
C GLY A 156 1.30 -11.02 -0.72
N PRO A 157 0.93 -10.51 0.47
CA PRO A 157 -0.21 -11.00 1.22
C PRO A 157 -1.51 -10.86 0.41
N THR A 158 -2.36 -11.90 0.47
CA THR A 158 -3.65 -11.93 -0.23
C THR A 158 -4.79 -11.84 0.80
N ALA A 159 -5.66 -10.85 0.64
CA ALA A 159 -6.87 -10.65 1.46
C ALA A 159 -8.15 -10.97 0.66
N VAL A 160 -9.20 -11.43 1.35
CA VAL A 160 -10.49 -11.76 0.72
C VAL A 160 -11.47 -10.59 0.91
N VAL A 161 -12.08 -10.13 -0.18
CA VAL A 161 -13.10 -9.07 -0.18
C VAL A 161 -14.48 -9.71 -0.09
N MET A 162 -15.11 -9.59 1.08
CA MET A 162 -16.50 -9.98 1.27
C MET A 162 -17.40 -8.89 0.65
N GLY A 163 -18.27 -9.28 -0.29
CA GLY A 163 -19.18 -8.36 -0.97
C GLY A 163 -20.09 -7.64 0.01
N GLY A 164 -19.88 -6.33 0.15
CA GLY A 164 -20.87 -5.45 0.77
C GLY A 164 -22.03 -5.28 -0.19
N CYS A 165 -23.15 -5.96 0.08
CA CYS A 165 -24.44 -5.52 -0.45
C CYS A 165 -24.67 -4.09 0.06
N ASN A 166 -24.68 -3.12 -0.83
CA ASN A 166 -25.28 -1.82 -0.52
C ASN A 166 -26.74 -2.09 -0.13
N VAL A 167 -27.09 -1.79 1.12
CA VAL A 167 -28.47 -1.70 1.60
C VAL A 167 -28.97 -0.29 1.42
#